data_AF-L7VU73-F1
#
_entry.id   AF-L7VU73-F1
#
_cell.length_a   1.000
_cell.length_b   1.000
_cell.length_c   1.000
_cell.angle_alpha   90.00
_cell.angle_beta   90.00
_cell.angle_gamma   90.00
#
_symmetry.space_group_name_H-M   'P 1'
#
loop_
_entity.id
_entity.type
_entity.pdbx_description
1 polymer ?
#
loop_
_entity_poly.entity_id
_entity_poly.type
_entity_poly.pdbx_seq_one_letter_code
_entity_poly.pdbx_strand_id
1 'polypeptide(L)'
;MSLTDRKPLRRKPLRRKTALKSGKPLARAGRLRPRSNKRAAQARAFAPIREAVFERDNHTCQAAHVVLSVRCSSGLHPHHLRRQSQGGPDTPENLLSVCPAHHRWIHDNPEDACSRGLLA
;
A
#
# COMPACT_ATOMS: atom_id res chain seq x y z
N MET A 1 1.93 31.32 7.49
CA MET A 1 2.29 30.62 8.74
C MET A 1 3.48 29.72 8.41
N SER A 2 4.68 30.15 8.80
CA SER A 2 5.95 29.57 8.34
C SER A 2 6.25 28.21 8.97
N LEU A 3 6.89 27.33 8.20
CA LEU A 3 7.26 25.97 8.58
C LEU A 3 8.44 25.89 9.58
N THR A 4 8.83 27.00 10.19
CA THR A 4 10.08 27.15 10.96
C THR A 4 9.96 26.83 12.45
N ASP A 5 8.77 26.50 12.97
CA ASP A 5 8.52 26.37 14.41
C ASP A 5 8.21 24.94 14.89
N ARG A 6 8.78 23.91 14.24
CA ARG A 6 8.73 22.54 14.78
C ARG A 6 9.92 22.31 15.69
N LYS A 7 9.73 22.49 17.00
CA LYS A 7 10.69 22.12 18.04
C LYS A 7 11.22 20.69 17.78
N PRO A 8 12.54 20.48 17.60
CA PRO A 8 13.06 19.16 17.30
C PRO A 8 12.81 18.23 18.48
N LEU A 9 12.27 17.03 18.20
CA LEU A 9 12.14 15.98 19.20
C LEU A 9 13.55 15.62 19.72
N ARG A 10 13.89 16.03 20.94
CA ARG A 10 15.10 15.58 21.65
C ARG A 10 14.92 14.11 22.02
N ARG A 11 15.29 13.21 21.11
CA ARG A 11 15.27 11.77 21.34
C ARG A 11 16.52 11.41 22.15
N LYS A 12 16.34 11.02 23.42
CA LYS A 12 17.45 10.40 24.18
C LYS A 12 17.89 9.14 23.40
N PRO A 13 19.19 8.86 23.27
CA PRO A 13 19.64 7.62 22.66
C PRO A 13 19.04 6.44 23.43
N LEU A 14 18.45 5.49 22.70
CA LEU A 14 17.90 4.28 23.30
C LEU A 14 19.07 3.50 23.93
N ARG A 15 19.21 3.58 25.26
CA ARG A 15 20.17 2.77 26.02
C ARG A 15 19.57 1.39 26.25
N ARG A 16 20.20 0.37 25.69
CA ARG A 16 19.83 -1.03 25.90
C ARG A 16 20.15 -1.41 27.35
N LYS A 17 19.13 -1.75 28.15
CA LYS A 17 19.30 -2.11 29.57
C LYS A 17 19.86 -3.52 29.78
N THR A 18 19.66 -4.42 28.81
CA THR A 18 20.10 -5.82 28.87
C THR A 18 20.52 -6.32 27.49
N ALA A 19 21.53 -7.19 27.42
CA ALA A 19 21.87 -7.89 26.19
C ALA A 19 20.66 -8.71 25.68
N LEU A 20 20.44 -8.79 24.36
CA LEU A 20 19.51 -9.78 23.82
C LEU A 20 20.12 -11.12 24.21
N LYS A 21 19.36 -11.92 24.97
CA LYS A 21 19.68 -13.33 25.15
C LYS A 21 19.71 -13.95 23.75
N SER A 22 20.84 -14.53 23.34
CA SER A 22 20.84 -15.31 22.10
C SER A 22 20.01 -16.56 22.38
N GLY A 23 18.80 -16.60 21.83
CA GLY A 23 18.00 -17.81 21.85
C GLY A 23 18.72 -18.96 21.13
N LYS A 24 18.22 -20.19 21.30
CA LYS A 24 18.64 -21.30 20.44
C LYS A 24 18.51 -20.87 18.97
N PRO A 25 19.46 -21.25 18.09
CA PRO A 25 19.30 -20.98 16.67
C PRO A 25 17.97 -21.54 16.20
N LEU A 26 17.27 -20.81 15.32
CA LEU A 26 16.04 -21.28 14.70
C LEU A 26 16.33 -22.66 14.13
N ALA A 27 15.65 -23.69 14.65
CA ALA A 27 15.74 -25.03 14.09
C ALA A 27 15.36 -24.91 12.61
N ARG A 28 16.29 -25.21 11.70
CA ARG A 28 16.01 -25.29 10.27
C ARG A 28 15.19 -26.54 10.01
N ALA A 29 13.93 -26.50 10.39
CA ALA A 29 12.97 -27.57 10.15
C ALA A 29 12.35 -27.36 8.77
N GLY A 30 12.57 -28.33 7.87
CA GLY A 30 11.88 -28.46 6.59
C GLY A 30 12.04 -27.28 5.61
N ARG A 31 11.39 -27.42 4.45
CA ARG A 31 11.27 -26.34 3.47
C ARG A 31 10.36 -25.24 4.02
N LEU A 32 10.82 -23.98 3.96
CA LEU A 32 10.01 -22.84 4.35
C LEU A 32 8.73 -22.78 3.49
N ARG A 33 7.58 -22.60 4.14
CA ARG A 33 6.31 -22.40 3.43
C ARG A 33 6.39 -21.11 2.60
N PRO A 34 5.90 -21.10 1.35
CA PRO A 34 6.01 -19.94 0.46
C PRO A 34 5.23 -18.72 0.97
N ARG A 35 4.16 -18.94 1.75
CA ARG A 35 3.40 -17.88 2.44
C ARG A 35 3.01 -18.31 3.85
N SER A 36 3.01 -17.34 4.77
CA SER A 36 2.49 -17.52 6.13
C SER A 36 0.97 -17.69 6.12
N ASN A 37 0.43 -18.47 7.07
CA ASN A 37 -1.01 -18.63 7.30
C ASN A 37 -1.72 -17.26 7.41
N LYS A 38 -1.10 -16.29 8.09
CA LYS A 38 -1.65 -14.93 8.24
C LYS A 38 -1.84 -14.24 6.88
N ARG A 39 -0.82 -14.28 6.02
CA ARG A 39 -0.87 -13.67 4.69
C ARG A 39 -1.87 -14.37 3.78
N ALA A 40 -1.99 -15.69 3.88
CA ALA A 40 -3.00 -16.46 3.14
C ALA A 40 -4.43 -16.09 3.59
N ALA A 41 -4.68 -15.97 4.90
CA ALA A 41 -5.97 -15.53 5.43
C ALA A 41 -6.32 -14.11 4.99
N GLN A 42 -5.37 -13.16 5.06
CA GLN A 42 -5.57 -11.80 4.56
C GLN A 42 -5.91 -11.76 3.07
N ALA A 43 -5.18 -12.52 2.24
CA ALA A 43 -5.46 -12.59 0.81
C ALA A 43 -6.87 -13.15 0.52
N ARG A 44 -7.31 -14.17 1.26
CA ARG A 44 -8.68 -14.72 1.13
C ARG A 44 -9.74 -13.69 1.54
N ALA A 45 -9.52 -12.95 2.63
CA ALA A 45 -10.44 -11.92 3.07
C ALA A 45 -10.52 -10.74 2.10
N PHE A 46 -9.41 -10.39 1.44
CA PHE A 46 -9.34 -9.29 0.48
C PHE A 46 -9.88 -9.64 -0.92
N ALA A 47 -9.88 -10.92 -1.30
CA ALA A 47 -10.34 -11.38 -2.61
C ALA A 47 -11.73 -10.87 -3.04
N PRO A 48 -12.80 -10.97 -2.20
CA PRO A 48 -14.12 -10.47 -2.60
C PRO A 48 -14.15 -8.94 -2.76
N ILE A 49 -13.36 -8.20 -1.96
CA ILE A 49 -13.26 -6.74 -2.04
C ILE A 49 -12.60 -6.34 -3.35
N ARG A 50 -11.51 -7.04 -3.72
CA ARG A 50 -10.83 -6.85 -5.00
C ARG A 50 -11.79 -7.07 -6.18
N GLU A 51 -12.56 -8.16 -6.13
CA GLU A 51 -13.50 -8.48 -7.21
C GLU A 51 -14.59 -7.41 -7.32
N ALA A 52 -15.17 -6.98 -6.19
CA ALA A 52 -16.17 -5.91 -6.17
C ALA A 52 -15.66 -4.59 -6.76
N VAL A 53 -14.39 -4.23 -6.49
CA VAL A 53 -13.75 -3.04 -7.06
C VAL A 53 -13.58 -3.18 -8.57
N PHE A 54 -13.13 -4.35 -9.04
CA PHE A 54 -12.93 -4.59 -10.48
C PHE A 54 -14.25 -4.59 -11.24
N GLU A 55 -15.29 -5.21 -10.67
CA GLU A 55 -16.62 -5.23 -11.27
C GLU A 55 -17.22 -3.82 -11.33
N ARG A 56 -17.15 -3.06 -10.23
CA ARG A 56 -17.60 -1.65 -10.20
C ARG A 56 -16.91 -0.82 -11.29
N ASP A 57 -15.62 -1.07 -11.51
CA ASP A 57 -14.79 -0.32 -12.45
C ASP A 57 -14.85 -0.90 -13.88
N ASN A 58 -15.78 -1.82 -14.16
CA ASN A 58 -15.94 -2.53 -15.43
C ASN A 58 -14.65 -3.18 -15.94
N HIS A 59 -13.78 -3.65 -15.04
CA HIS A 59 -12.45 -4.19 -15.35
C HIS A 59 -11.61 -3.22 -16.21
N THR A 60 -11.72 -1.92 -15.94
CA THR A 60 -10.94 -0.86 -16.61
C THR A 60 -10.10 -0.03 -15.65
N CYS A 61 -8.99 0.54 -16.17
CA CYS A 61 -8.11 1.41 -15.40
C CYS A 61 -8.76 2.78 -15.19
N GLN A 62 -9.08 3.11 -13.94
CA GLN A 62 -9.69 4.40 -13.57
C GLN A 62 -8.73 5.58 -13.64
N ALA A 63 -7.41 5.36 -13.69
CA ALA A 63 -6.45 6.46 -13.87
C ALA A 63 -6.28 6.90 -15.33
N ALA A 64 -6.76 6.12 -16.29
CA ALA A 64 -6.49 6.33 -17.72
C ALA A 64 -7.12 7.63 -18.27
N HIS A 65 -8.26 8.04 -17.74
CA HIS A 65 -8.97 9.24 -18.20
C HIS A 65 -8.44 10.53 -17.57
N VAL A 66 -7.76 10.43 -16.42
CA VAL A 66 -7.17 11.58 -15.73
C VAL A 66 -5.67 11.73 -15.99
N VAL A 67 -4.95 10.66 -16.30
CA VAL A 67 -3.50 10.68 -16.57
C VAL A 67 -3.25 10.26 -18.03
N LEU A 68 -3.35 11.25 -18.92
CA LEU A 68 -3.21 11.06 -20.37
C LEU A 68 -1.75 10.92 -20.83
N SER A 69 -0.79 11.32 -20.00
CA SER A 69 0.65 11.24 -20.30
C SER A 69 1.20 9.82 -20.28
N VAL A 70 0.46 8.86 -19.71
CA VAL A 70 0.87 7.46 -19.57
C VAL A 70 -0.17 6.56 -20.23
N ARG A 71 0.29 5.64 -21.09
CA ARG A 71 -0.57 4.62 -21.69
C ARG A 71 -0.82 3.46 -20.71
N CYS A 72 -2.02 2.88 -20.78
CA CYS A 72 -2.36 1.69 -19.99
C CYS A 72 -1.43 0.51 -20.32
N SER A 73 -1.02 -0.21 -19.28
CA SER A 73 -0.40 -1.53 -19.39
C SER A 73 -1.41 -2.64 -19.09
N SER A 74 -1.07 -3.89 -19.39
CA SER A 74 -1.91 -5.04 -19.06
C SER A 74 -1.99 -5.29 -17.55
N GLY A 75 -3.14 -5.84 -17.11
CA GLY A 75 -3.41 -6.18 -15.72
C GLY A 75 -3.97 -5.01 -14.90
N LEU A 76 -4.66 -5.36 -13.80
CA LEU A 76 -5.25 -4.41 -12.86
C LEU A 76 -4.91 -4.78 -11.41
N HIS A 77 -4.72 -3.73 -10.61
CA HIS A 77 -4.47 -3.80 -9.19
C HIS A 77 -5.38 -2.79 -8.46
N PRO A 78 -5.95 -3.17 -7.30
CA PRO A 78 -6.60 -2.20 -6.43
C PRO A 78 -5.55 -1.23 -5.85
N HIS A 79 -5.79 0.06 -6.02
CA HIS A 79 -4.99 1.14 -5.46
C HIS A 79 -5.78 1.87 -4.38
N HIS A 80 -5.18 2.10 -3.21
CA HIS A 80 -5.83 2.84 -2.12
C HIS A 80 -5.75 4.35 -2.32
N LEU A 81 -6.89 5.03 -2.33
CA LEU A 81 -6.99 6.50 -2.31
C LEU A 81 -6.31 7.06 -1.06
N ARG A 82 -6.81 6.70 0.13
CA ARG A 82 -6.10 6.90 1.39
C ARG A 82 -5.24 5.67 1.65
N ARG A 83 -3.92 5.87 1.71
CA ARG A 83 -2.97 4.74 1.88
C ARG A 83 -3.21 3.99 3.18
N GLN A 84 -2.97 2.67 3.17
CA GLN A 84 -3.04 1.84 4.38
C GLN A 84 -2.10 2.34 5.50
N SER A 85 -0.91 2.84 5.16
CA SER A 85 0.03 3.41 6.14
C SER A 85 -0.49 4.67 6.84
N GLN A 86 -1.47 5.35 6.26
CA GLN A 86 -2.18 6.50 6.82
C GLN A 86 -3.53 6.09 7.44
N GLY A 87 -3.79 4.79 7.60
CA GLY A 87 -5.01 4.24 8.18
C GLY A 87 -6.18 4.12 7.20
N GLY A 88 -5.92 4.13 5.88
CA GLY A 88 -6.97 3.89 4.89
C GLY A 88 -7.48 2.44 4.92
N PRO A 89 -8.81 2.22 4.92
CA PRO A 89 -9.39 0.88 5.02
C PRO A 89 -9.38 0.14 3.67
N ASP A 90 -9.42 -1.19 3.74
CA ASP A 90 -9.66 -2.07 2.58
C ASP A 90 -11.17 -2.09 2.29
N THR A 91 -11.68 -1.04 1.67
CA THR A 91 -13.10 -0.89 1.32
C THR A 91 -13.20 -0.52 -0.16
N PRO A 92 -14.26 -0.92 -0.87
CA PRO A 92 -14.42 -0.56 -2.27
C PRO A 92 -14.30 0.94 -2.51
N GLU A 93 -14.88 1.77 -1.63
CA GLU A 93 -14.90 3.23 -1.75
C GLU A 93 -13.50 3.86 -1.65
N ASN A 94 -12.58 3.21 -0.92
CA ASN A 94 -11.19 3.65 -0.78
C ASN A 94 -10.26 3.03 -1.84
N LEU A 95 -10.78 2.19 -2.73
CA LEU A 95 -9.99 1.45 -3.72
C LEU A 95 -10.36 1.83 -5.15
N LEU A 96 -9.38 1.87 -6.04
CA LEU A 96 -9.56 2.07 -7.47
C LEU A 96 -8.85 0.98 -8.28
N SER A 97 -9.42 0.55 -9.39
CA SER A 97 -8.76 -0.34 -10.35
C SER A 97 -7.76 0.44 -11.18
N VAL A 98 -6.47 0.11 -11.05
CA VAL A 98 -5.39 0.81 -11.76
C VAL A 98 -4.43 -0.20 -12.39
N CYS A 99 -3.97 0.08 -13.61
CA CYS A 99 -2.96 -0.74 -14.27
C CYS A 99 -1.56 -0.50 -13.67
N PRO A 100 -0.59 -1.42 -13.86
CA PRO A 100 0.78 -1.25 -13.35
C PRO A 100 1.45 0.08 -13.73
N ALA A 101 1.28 0.55 -14.97
CA ALA A 101 1.88 1.80 -15.45
C ALA A 101 1.35 3.02 -14.69
N HIS A 102 0.03 3.15 -14.58
CA HIS A 102 -0.60 4.24 -13.82
C HIS A 102 -0.38 4.11 -12.32
N HIS A 103 -0.34 2.88 -11.78
CA HIS A 103 -0.07 2.64 -10.37
C HIS A 103 1.31 3.17 -9.99
N ARG A 104 2.32 2.92 -10.83
CA ARG A 104 3.66 3.51 -10.67
C ARG A 104 3.62 5.03 -10.76
N TRP A 105 2.94 5.59 -11.77
CA TRP A 105 2.83 7.04 -11.94
C TRP A 105 2.25 7.73 -10.69
N ILE A 106 1.25 7.13 -10.04
CA ILE A 106 0.65 7.66 -8.80
C ILE A 106 1.67 7.72 -7.65
N HIS A 107 2.49 6.68 -7.48
CA HIS A 107 3.52 6.66 -6.44
C HIS A 107 4.68 7.63 -6.75
N ASP A 108 5.00 7.81 -8.03
CA ASP A 108 6.07 8.70 -8.47
C ASP A 108 5.65 10.19 -8.43
N ASN A 109 4.34 10.50 -8.54
CA ASN A 109 3.80 11.87 -8.62
C ASN A 109 2.66 12.11 -7.60
N PRO A 110 2.95 12.10 -6.28
CA PRO A 110 1.92 12.12 -5.24
C PRO A 110 1.11 13.42 -5.19
N GLU A 111 1.72 14.58 -5.49
CA GLU A 111 1.04 15.88 -5.47
C GLU A 111 0.02 16.00 -6.61
N ASP A 112 0.41 15.60 -7.82
CA ASP A 112 -0.48 15.54 -8.97
C ASP A 112 -1.56 14.48 -8.79
N ALA A 113 -1.21 13.32 -8.24
CA ALA A 113 -2.17 12.26 -7.95
C ALA A 113 -3.23 12.72 -6.92
N CYS A 114 -2.83 13.44 -5.88
CA CYS A 114 -3.76 14.06 -4.93
C CYS A 114 -4.70 15.05 -5.62
N SER A 115 -4.14 15.95 -6.44
CA SER A 115 -4.91 16.96 -7.18
C SER A 115 -5.92 16.36 -8.16
N ARG A 116 -5.63 15.16 -8.68
CA ARG A 116 -6.49 14.40 -9.60
C ARG A 116 -7.42 13.41 -8.91
N GLY A 117 -7.44 13.37 -7.57
CA GLY A 117 -8.30 12.48 -6.79
C GLY A 117 -7.89 11.00 -6.83
N LEU A 118 -6.63 10.70 -7.20
CA LEU A 118 -6.05 9.36 -7.17
C LEU A 118 -5.40 9.03 -5.82
N LEU A 119 -5.18 10.04 -4.98
CA LEU A 119 -4.75 9.94 -3.58
C LEU A 119 -5.57 10.91 -2.71
N ALA A 120 -5.72 10.58 -1.42
CA ALA A 120 -6.41 11.39 -0.40
C ALA A 120 -5.57 11.56 0.88
#